data_AF-A0A520A6X6-F1
#
_entry.id   AF-A0A520A6X6-F1
#
_cell.length_a   1.000
_cell.length_b   1.000
_cell.length_c   1.000
_cell.angle_alpha   90.00
_cell.angle_beta   90.00
_cell.angle_gamma   90.00
#
_symmetry.space_group_name_H-M   'P 1'
#
loop_
_entity.id
_entity.type
_entity.pdbx_description
1 polymer ?
#
loop_
_entity_poly.entity_id
_entity_poly.type
_entity_poly.pdbx_seq_one_letter_code
_entity_poly.pdbx_strand_id
1 'polypeptide(L)'
;MKNENLGLQDTESLQKKQKLLKMVTAMLGGMLMVLLVLAIYISFKKGFSALVVVPIALMPILMLNVISIKNIQKELTSREK
;
A
#
# COMPACT_ATOMS: atom_id res chain seq x y z
N MET A 1 -11.43 0.64 10.38
CA MET A 1 -10.91 1.97 9.98
C MET A 1 -11.80 3.01 10.62
N LYS A 2 -11.22 3.96 11.36
CA LYS A 2 -11.96 5.10 11.93
C LYS A 2 -12.53 5.90 10.75
N ASN A 3 -13.82 6.24 10.80
CA ASN A 3 -14.51 7.03 9.79
C ASN A 3 -13.89 8.44 9.72
N GLU A 4 -12.72 8.58 9.09
CA GLU A 4 -12.31 9.88 8.57
C GLU A 4 -13.33 10.25 7.52
N ASN A 5 -14.19 11.21 7.86
CA ASN A 5 -15.15 11.79 6.94
C ASN A 5 -14.34 12.46 5.81
N LEU A 6 -14.05 11.70 4.75
CA LEU A 6 -13.42 12.21 3.52
C LEU A 6 -14.24 13.40 2.98
N GLY A 7 -15.55 13.37 3.20
CA GLY A 7 -16.51 14.46 3.01
C GLY A 7 -16.06 15.81 3.57
N LEU A 8 -15.45 15.84 4.75
CA LEU A 8 -15.08 17.06 5.49
C LEU A 8 -13.69 17.61 5.14
N GLN A 9 -12.90 16.89 4.34
CA GLN A 9 -11.53 17.30 3.99
C GLN A 9 -11.53 18.17 2.72
N ASP A 10 -10.68 19.21 2.72
CA ASP A 10 -10.44 20.05 1.55
C ASP A 10 -9.82 19.23 0.42
N THR A 11 -10.18 19.53 -0.83
CA THR A 11 -9.72 18.82 -2.04
C THR A 11 -8.19 18.77 -2.12
N GLU A 12 -7.49 19.83 -1.74
CA GLU A 12 -6.02 19.86 -1.69
C GLU A 12 -5.44 18.87 -0.67
N SER A 13 -6.07 18.76 0.50
CA SER A 13 -5.63 17.87 1.57
C SER A 13 -5.84 16.39 1.16
N LEU A 14 -6.95 16.09 0.47
CA LEU A 14 -7.23 14.78 -0.11
C LEU A 14 -6.25 14.41 -1.22
N GLN A 15 -5.92 15.34 -2.11
CA GLN A 15 -4.92 15.12 -3.17
C GLN A 15 -3.52 14.87 -2.61
N LYS A 16 -3.11 15.61 -1.58
CA LYS A 16 -1.84 15.38 -0.87
C LYS A 16 -1.82 13.99 -0.23
N LYS A 17 -2.90 13.58 0.47
CA LYS A 17 -3.03 12.23 1.03
C LYS A 17 -2.98 11.15 -0.05
N GLN A 18 -3.64 11.35 -1.18
CA GLN A 18 -3.61 10.41 -2.30
C GLN A 18 -2.20 10.21 -2.86
N LYS A 19 -1.44 11.30 -3.06
CA LYS A 19 -0.04 11.24 -3.53
C LYS A 19 0.85 10.53 -2.51
N LEU A 20 0.71 10.85 -1.23
CA LEU A 20 1.42 10.17 -0.14
C LEU A 20 1.12 8.67 -0.12
N LEU A 21 -0.15 8.29 -0.15
CA LEU A 21 -0.55 6.89 -0.17
C LEU A 21 -0.03 6.16 -1.41
N LYS A 22 -0.08 6.77 -2.59
CA LYS A 22 0.52 6.20 -3.81
C LYS A 22 2.02 5.97 -3.65
N MET A 23 2.75 6.96 -3.14
CA MET A 23 4.20 6.86 -2.90
C MET A 23 4.53 5.76 -1.88
N VAL A 24 3.86 5.75 -0.74
CA VAL A 24 4.06 4.74 0.32
C VAL A 24 3.69 3.35 -0.18
N THR A 25 2.60 3.21 -0.95
CA THR A 25 2.20 1.92 -1.53
C THR A 25 3.21 1.42 -2.55
N ALA A 26 3.73 2.31 -3.40
CA ALA A 26 4.77 1.97 -4.37
C ALA A 26 6.07 1.56 -3.67
N MET A 27 6.47 2.29 -2.62
CA MET A 27 7.64 1.98 -1.81
C MET A 27 7.48 0.64 -1.09
N LEU A 28 6.33 0.41 -0.46
CA LEU A 28 6.00 -0.86 0.20
C LEU A 28 6.03 -2.01 -0.80
N GLY A 29 5.42 -1.85 -1.98
CA GLY A 29 5.43 -2.86 -3.05
C GLY A 29 6.83 -3.18 -3.55
N GLY A 30 7.64 -2.14 -3.82
CA GLY A 30 9.03 -2.30 -4.23
C GLY A 30 9.88 -3.00 -3.17
N MET A 31 9.73 -2.59 -1.90
CA MET A 31 10.47 -3.19 -0.79
C MET A 31 10.06 -4.64 -0.55
N LEU A 32 8.77 -4.98 -0.65
CA LEU A 32 8.33 -6.38 -0.59
C LEU A 32 8.90 -7.21 -1.74
N MET A 33 9.01 -6.65 -2.94
CA MET A 33 9.59 -7.36 -4.09
C MET A 33 11.07 -7.69 -3.84
N VAL A 34 11.84 -6.72 -3.35
CA VAL A 34 13.25 -6.93 -2.95
C VAL A 34 13.36 -8.00 -1.87
N LEU A 35 12.50 -7.91 -0.85
CA LEU A 35 12.44 -8.89 0.25
C LEU A 35 12.14 -10.29 -0.27
N LEU A 36 11.22 -10.42 -1.22
CA LEU A 36 10.83 -11.70 -1.81
C LEU A 36 12.00 -12.32 -2.59
N VAL A 37 12.73 -11.53 -3.39
CA VAL A 37 13.93 -11.98 -4.10
C VAL A 37 15.01 -12.44 -3.13
N LEU A 38 15.30 -11.64 -2.09
CA LEU A 38 16.28 -12.01 -1.06
C LEU A 38 15.87 -13.26 -0.30
N ALA A 39 14.59 -13.38 0.06
CA ALA A 39 14.08 -14.51 0.82
C ALA A 39 14.14 -15.81 0.02
N ILE A 40 13.85 -15.75 -1.29
CA ILE A 40 14.05 -16.88 -2.21
C ILE A 40 15.54 -17.24 -2.27
N TYR A 41 16.42 -16.26 -2.51
CA TYR A 41 17.87 -16.49 -2.60
C TYR A 41 18.44 -17.16 -1.34
N ILE A 42 18.07 -16.65 -0.17
CA ILE A 42 18.47 -17.21 1.12
C ILE A 42 17.91 -18.62 1.28
N SER A 43 16.66 -18.87 0.87
CA SER A 43 16.04 -20.18 1.02
C SER A 43 16.70 -21.26 0.18
N PHE A 44 17.16 -20.92 -1.03
CA PHE A 44 17.97 -21.82 -1.86
C PHE A 44 19.36 -22.09 -1.26
N LYS A 45 19.97 -21.11 -0.58
CA LYS A 45 21.31 -21.23 0.01
C LYS A 45 21.35 -21.91 1.37
N LYS A 46 20.35 -21.67 2.23
CA LYS A 46 20.35 -22.07 3.64
C LYS A 46 19.16 -22.95 4.04
N GLY A 47 18.26 -23.29 3.12
CA GLY A 47 16.99 -23.95 3.41
C GLY A 47 15.90 -22.97 3.86
N PHE A 48 14.71 -23.50 4.17
CA PHE A 48 13.54 -22.68 4.49
C PHE A 48 13.83 -21.64 5.59
N SER A 49 13.55 -20.37 5.28
CA SER A 49 13.69 -19.26 6.21
C SER A 49 12.33 -18.64 6.51
N ALA A 50 12.05 -18.40 7.80
CA ALA A 50 10.82 -17.72 8.23
C ALA A 50 10.67 -16.31 7.61
N LEU A 51 11.77 -15.71 7.13
CA LEU A 51 11.76 -14.42 6.44
C LEU A 51 10.98 -14.44 5.12
N VAL A 52 10.77 -15.61 4.49
CA VAL A 52 9.93 -15.75 3.29
C VAL A 52 8.45 -15.48 3.57
N VAL A 53 8.00 -15.69 4.80
CA VAL A 53 6.60 -15.49 5.20
C VAL A 53 6.26 -14.00 5.32
N VAL A 54 7.26 -13.16 5.62
CA VAL A 54 7.09 -11.71 5.83
C VAL A 54 6.42 -10.99 4.65
N PRO A 55 6.90 -11.12 3.39
CA PRO A 55 6.24 -10.47 2.25
C PRO A 55 4.81 -10.97 2.02
N ILE A 56 4.51 -12.24 2.34
CA ILE A 56 3.15 -12.79 2.22
C ILE A 56 2.24 -12.22 3.30
N ALA A 57 2.71 -12.15 4.54
CA ALA A 57 1.96 -11.59 5.66
C ALA A 57 1.64 -10.09 5.48
N LEU A 58 2.50 -9.35 4.79
CA LEU A 58 2.31 -7.91 4.52
C LEU A 58 1.48 -7.62 3.25
N MET A 59 1.17 -8.63 2.44
CA MET A 59 0.39 -8.47 1.21
C MET A 59 -1.03 -7.86 1.43
N PRO A 60 -1.78 -8.22 2.49
CA PRO A 60 -3.09 -7.61 2.76
C PRO A 60 -2.99 -6.09 3.00
N ILE A 61 -1.90 -5.62 3.59
CA ILE A 61 -1.68 -4.19 3.87
C ILE A 61 -1.51 -3.43 2.55
N LEU A 62 -0.81 -4.00 1.56
CA LEU A 62 -0.74 -3.42 0.22
C LEU A 62 -2.12 -3.31 -0.42
N MET A 63 -2.94 -4.36 -0.36
CA MET A 63 -4.30 -4.33 -0.89
C MET A 63 -5.16 -3.24 -0.23
N LEU A 64 -5.11 -3.12 1.11
CA LEU A 64 -5.85 -2.10 1.84
C LEU A 64 -5.43 -0.68 1.43
N ASN A 65 -4.14 -0.45 1.20
CA ASN A 65 -3.63 0.83 0.72
C ASN A 65 -4.12 1.14 -0.70
N VAL A 66 -4.13 0.16 -1.61
CA VAL A 66 -4.67 0.33 -2.98
C VAL A 66 -6.16 0.66 -2.96
N ILE A 67 -6.93 -0.04 -2.12
CA ILE A 67 -8.38 0.23 -1.95
C ILE A 67 -8.59 1.65 -1.41
N SER A 68 -7.79 2.07 -0.43
CA SER A 68 -7.86 3.43 0.13
C SER A 68 -7.59 4.50 -0.93
N ILE A 69 -6.58 4.30 -1.79
CA ILE A 69 -6.29 5.20 -2.91
C ILE A 69 -7.47 5.27 -3.89
N LYS A 70 -8.12 4.14 -4.18
CA LYS A 70 -9.27 4.08 -5.09
C LYS A 70 -10.49 4.80 -4.51
N ASN A 71 -10.72 4.68 -3.19
CA ASN A 71 -11.80 5.38 -2.51
C ASN A 71 -11.58 6.90 -2.52
N ILE A 72 -10.36 7.37 -2.26
CA ILE A 72 -10.02 8.80 -2.34
C ILE A 72 -10.19 9.32 -3.79
N GLN A 73 -9.81 8.54 -4.80
CA GLN A 73 -10.04 8.91 -6.20
C GLN A 73 -11.51 9.06 -6.53
N LYS A 74 -12.35 8.11 -6.12
CA LYS A 74 -13.80 8.18 -6.34
C LYS A 74 -14.41 9.43 -5.71
N GLU A 75 -13.98 9.76 -4.49
CA GLU A 75 -14.42 10.97 -3.78
C GLU A 75 -14.02 12.25 -4.54
N LEU A 76 -12.77 12.33 -5.02
CA LEU A 76 -12.30 13.48 -5.82
C LEU A 76 -13.07 13.62 -7.14
N THR A 77 -13.26 12.52 -7.88
CA THR A 77 -14.02 12.52 -9.14
C THR A 77 -15.51 12.86 -8.93
N SER A 78 -16.10 12.48 -7.80
CA SER A 78 -17.48 12.84 -7.47
C SER A 78 -17.66 14.33 -7.14
N ARG A 79 -16.57 15.05 -6.83
CA ARG A 79 -16.58 16.50 -6.55
C ARG A 79 -16.27 17.35 -7.79
N GLU A 80 -15.61 16.77 -8.78
CA GLU A 80 -15.41 17.39 -10.11
C GLU A 80 -16.66 17.31 -11.00
N LYS A 81 -17.69 16.57 -10.59
CA LYS A 81 -18.93 16.33 -11.35
C LYS A 81 -20.08 17.12 -10.77
#